data_AF-A0A918A6G4-F1
#
_entry.id   AF-A0A918A6G4-F1
#
_cell.length_a   1.000
_cell.length_b   1.000
_cell.length_c   1.000
_cell.angle_alpha   90.00
_cell.angle_beta   90.00
_cell.angle_gamma   90.00
#
_symmetry.space_group_name_H-M   'P 1'
#
loop_
_entity.id
_entity.type
_entity.pdbx_description
1 polymer ?
#
loop_
_entity_poly.entity_id
_entity_poly.type
_entity_poly.pdbx_seq_one_letter_code
_entity_poly.pdbx_strand_id
1 'polypeptide(L)'
;MPRLGFAVSCSLLPFGFGLSIVLVLLLEWLRPDLIPFELGTFWYVEQPVWTAFTDSLLLAWPPMAAGLLLTLIKLPPHRQLQRQLAWGDVPPPGRVITLGPFQLIFHSALEEVLFRWLLFYAAIAGAVIADFVVLGFAGLHPIPWIFNEVLIPVTDFATAGRLHEVLTTAPWAVAAAILTSNGRFRNSHTYQGLIGWIWSWYLGMFLFLVLFEHGLVAAIAVHIAYNLATLLLHVAITGVLPRILIE
;
A
#
# COMPACT_ATOMS: atom_id res chain seq x y z
N MET A 1 15.98 -17.69 -4.72
CA MET A 1 14.92 -17.41 -5.71
C MET A 1 13.83 -16.64 -5.00
N PRO A 2 13.43 -15.44 -5.45
CA PRO A 2 12.37 -14.70 -4.77
C PRO A 2 11.07 -15.45 -5.03
N ARG A 3 10.51 -16.01 -3.95
CA ARG A 3 9.22 -16.70 -3.96
C ARG A 3 8.17 -15.67 -4.36
N LEU A 4 7.56 -15.85 -5.53
CA LEU A 4 6.43 -15.08 -6.05
C LEU A 4 5.14 -15.40 -5.27
N GLY A 5 5.23 -15.62 -3.97
CA GLY A 5 4.06 -15.69 -3.11
C GLY A 5 3.50 -14.27 -3.02
N PHE A 6 2.29 -14.06 -3.53
CA PHE A 6 1.45 -12.95 -3.13
C PHE A 6 1.28 -13.08 -1.63
N ALA A 7 2.16 -12.41 -0.88
CA ALA A 7 2.31 -12.67 0.53
C ALA A 7 1.14 -11.97 1.22
N VAL A 8 0.10 -12.75 1.49
CA VAL A 8 -0.86 -12.52 2.58
C VAL A 8 -0.13 -12.62 3.95
N SER A 9 1.16 -12.31 4.02
CA SER A 9 1.93 -12.14 5.25
C SER A 9 1.59 -10.77 5.84
N CYS A 10 0.32 -10.59 6.15
CA CYS A 10 -0.18 -9.55 7.02
C CYS A 10 0.00 -9.96 8.48
N SER A 11 1.25 -10.22 8.84
CA SER A 11 1.73 -10.46 10.20
C SER A 11 2.81 -9.42 10.50
N LEU A 12 2.69 -8.73 11.64
CA LEU A 12 3.56 -7.65 12.20
C LEU A 12 2.87 -6.27 12.35
N LEU A 13 1.62 -6.29 12.77
CA LEU A 13 1.17 -5.72 14.03
C LEU A 13 1.09 -6.96 14.94
N PRO A 14 0.99 -6.86 16.26
CA PRO A 14 0.67 -8.02 17.09
C PRO A 14 -0.67 -8.68 16.71
N PHE A 15 -1.41 -8.07 15.78
CA PHE A 15 -2.81 -8.23 15.52
C PHE A 15 -3.01 -8.51 14.02
N GLY A 16 -3.51 -9.70 13.67
CA GLY A 16 -3.96 -10.01 12.30
C GLY A 16 -5.18 -9.18 11.90
N PHE A 17 -5.65 -9.30 10.66
CA PHE A 17 -6.77 -8.48 10.13
C PHE A 17 -7.99 -8.40 11.05
N GLY A 18 -8.44 -9.54 11.59
CA GLY A 18 -9.58 -9.57 12.51
C GLY A 18 -9.35 -8.76 13.77
N LEU A 19 -8.11 -8.73 14.27
CA LEU A 19 -7.76 -7.98 15.47
C LEU A 19 -7.53 -6.50 15.17
N SER A 20 -7.14 -6.12 13.95
CA SER A 20 -7.17 -4.71 13.52
C SER A 20 -8.60 -4.16 13.55
N ILE A 21 -9.60 -4.92 13.09
CA ILE A 21 -11.02 -4.48 13.13
C ILE A 21 -11.48 -4.31 14.57
N VAL A 22 -11.24 -5.32 15.42
CA VAL A 22 -11.61 -5.25 16.85
C VAL A 22 -10.92 -4.08 17.53
N LEU A 23 -9.63 -3.87 17.29
CA LEU A 23 -8.86 -2.78 17.88
C LEU A 23 -9.44 -1.41 17.48
N VAL A 24 -9.70 -1.22 16.18
CA VAL A 24 -10.23 0.05 15.67
C VAL A 24 -11.62 0.34 16.26
N LEU A 25 -12.54 -0.63 16.24
CA LEU A 25 -13.88 -0.48 16.82
C LEU A 25 -13.83 -0.23 18.34
N LEU A 26 -12.95 -0.94 19.05
CA LEU A 26 -12.79 -0.77 20.49
C LEU A 26 -12.28 0.63 20.83
N LEU A 27 -11.36 1.17 20.03
CA LEU A 27 -10.79 2.50 20.26
C LEU A 27 -11.75 3.62 19.88
N GLU A 28 -12.49 3.46 18.79
CA GLU A 28 -13.58 4.38 18.46
C GLU A 28 -14.60 4.46 19.61
N TRP A 29 -14.90 3.34 20.26
CA TRP A 29 -15.81 3.31 21.41
C TRP A 29 -15.19 3.89 22.70
N LEU A 30 -13.97 3.50 23.05
CA LEU A 30 -13.36 3.85 24.34
C LEU A 30 -12.66 5.22 24.35
N ARG A 31 -12.04 5.61 23.23
CA ARG A 31 -11.17 6.78 23.07
C ARG A 31 -11.32 7.37 21.65
N PRO A 32 -12.51 7.91 21.31
CA PRO A 32 -12.77 8.50 19.99
C PRO A 32 -11.84 9.68 19.67
N ASP A 33 -11.23 10.29 20.68
CA ASP A 33 -10.25 11.37 20.55
C ASP A 33 -8.87 10.92 20.02
N LEU A 34 -8.57 9.61 20.07
CA LEU A 34 -7.26 9.09 19.69
C LEU A 34 -7.06 9.05 18.18
N ILE A 35 -8.13 8.77 17.43
CA ILE A 35 -8.13 8.74 15.97
C ILE A 35 -8.81 10.03 15.49
N PRO A 36 -8.10 10.94 14.80
CA PRO A 36 -8.64 12.25 14.43
C PRO A 36 -9.60 12.19 13.22
N PHE A 37 -10.16 11.02 12.92
CA PHE A 37 -11.03 10.75 11.78
C PHE A 37 -12.19 9.86 12.21
N GLU A 38 -13.37 10.09 11.66
CA GLU A 38 -14.47 9.14 11.76
C GLU A 38 -14.20 7.96 10.82
N LEU A 39 -14.66 6.75 11.16
CA LEU A 39 -14.45 5.57 10.31
C LEU A 39 -14.91 5.75 8.86
N GLY A 40 -15.94 6.58 8.66
CA GLY A 40 -16.51 6.92 7.37
C GLY A 40 -15.75 8.00 6.59
N THR A 41 -14.85 8.77 7.21
CA THR A 41 -14.30 10.02 6.64
C THR A 41 -13.75 9.83 5.22
N PHE A 42 -12.97 8.77 4.99
CA PHE A 42 -12.34 8.55 3.69
C PHE A 42 -13.22 7.83 2.66
N TRP A 43 -14.42 7.36 3.02
CA TRP A 43 -15.30 6.67 2.08
C TRP A 43 -16.06 7.63 1.16
N TYR A 44 -16.11 8.90 1.52
CA TYR A 44 -16.80 9.94 0.76
C TYR A 44 -15.83 10.67 -0.15
N VAL A 45 -16.32 11.05 -1.32
CA VAL A 45 -15.62 11.92 -2.26
C VAL A 45 -16.34 13.27 -2.20
N GLU A 46 -15.67 14.31 -1.68
CA GLU A 46 -16.27 15.64 -1.55
C GLU A 46 -16.53 16.30 -2.92
N GLN A 47 -15.71 15.94 -3.90
CA GLN A 47 -15.81 16.42 -5.27
C GLN A 47 -16.67 15.49 -6.13
N PRO A 48 -17.15 15.94 -7.30
CA PRO A 48 -17.73 15.03 -8.28
C PRO A 48 -16.76 13.88 -8.59
N VAL A 49 -17.26 12.64 -8.55
CA VAL A 49 -16.46 11.41 -8.67
C VAL A 49 -15.53 11.45 -9.89
N TRP A 50 -16.00 12.01 -11.02
CA TRP A 50 -15.19 12.12 -12.22
C TRP A 50 -14.01 13.08 -12.05
N THR A 51 -14.22 14.24 -11.43
CA THR A 51 -13.16 15.22 -11.15
C THR A 51 -12.13 14.63 -10.20
N ALA A 52 -12.58 14.03 -9.09
CA ALA A 52 -11.69 13.35 -8.15
C ALA A 52 -10.85 12.27 -8.85
N PHE A 53 -11.47 11.47 -9.73
CA PHE A 53 -10.75 10.45 -10.48
C PHE A 53 -9.73 11.03 -11.47
N THR A 54 -10.10 12.05 -12.26
CA THR A 54 -9.17 12.66 -13.23
C THR A 54 -8.02 13.35 -12.53
N ASP A 55 -8.28 14.06 -11.44
CA ASP A 55 -7.26 14.76 -10.67
C ASP A 55 -6.33 13.76 -9.99
N SER A 56 -6.89 12.67 -9.44
CA SER A 56 -6.09 11.56 -8.89
C SER A 56 -5.20 10.93 -9.95
N LEU A 57 -5.70 10.72 -11.18
CA LEU A 57 -4.89 10.20 -12.29
C LEU A 57 -3.80 11.18 -12.72
N LEU A 58 -4.08 12.48 -12.75
CA LEU A 58 -3.09 13.51 -13.07
C LEU A 58 -2.01 13.61 -11.99
N LEU A 59 -2.40 13.40 -10.74
CA LEU A 59 -1.46 13.29 -9.62
C LEU A 59 -0.63 12.01 -9.77
N ALA A 60 -1.24 10.90 -10.21
CA ALA A 60 -0.67 9.55 -10.25
C ALA A 60 0.16 9.25 -11.49
N TRP A 61 -0.02 9.98 -12.60
CA TRP A 61 0.61 9.59 -13.86
C TRP A 61 2.14 9.55 -13.77
N PRO A 62 2.87 10.45 -13.06
CA PRO A 62 4.32 10.37 -13.02
C PRO A 62 4.80 9.07 -12.37
N PRO A 63 4.32 8.67 -11.16
CA PRO A 63 4.72 7.40 -10.63
C PRO A 63 4.22 6.25 -11.53
N MET A 64 2.95 6.24 -11.97
CA MET A 64 2.44 5.16 -12.82
C MET A 64 3.31 4.94 -14.07
N ALA A 65 3.72 6.01 -14.76
CA ALA A 65 4.58 5.95 -15.93
C ALA A 65 5.96 5.36 -15.60
N ALA A 66 6.57 5.77 -14.48
CA ALA A 66 7.84 5.20 -14.02
C ALA A 66 7.69 3.71 -13.67
N GLY A 67 6.61 3.29 -13.01
CA GLY A 67 6.32 1.88 -12.72
C GLY A 67 6.15 1.02 -13.98
N LEU A 68 5.47 1.56 -14.99
CA LEU A 68 5.33 0.91 -16.30
C LEU A 68 6.68 0.81 -17.01
N LEU A 69 7.52 1.85 -16.95
CA LEU A 69 8.87 1.81 -17.51
C LEU A 69 9.75 0.77 -16.81
N LEU A 70 9.71 0.68 -15.48
CA LEU A 70 10.42 -0.36 -14.73
C LEU A 70 9.94 -1.77 -15.12
N THR A 71 8.64 -1.91 -15.38
CA THR A 71 8.05 -3.16 -15.87
C THR A 71 8.57 -3.52 -17.26
N LEU A 72 8.66 -2.55 -18.17
CA LEU A 72 9.27 -2.73 -19.51
C LEU A 72 10.70 -3.22 -19.42
N ILE A 73 11.51 -2.66 -18.52
CA ILE A 73 12.92 -3.03 -18.35
C ILE A 73 13.05 -4.47 -17.81
N LYS A 74 12.19 -4.88 -16.88
CA LYS A 74 12.25 -6.21 -16.26
C LYS A 74 11.64 -7.31 -17.13
N LEU A 75 10.68 -7.01 -18.00
CA LEU A 75 9.89 -8.02 -18.70
C LEU A 75 10.66 -8.95 -19.67
N PRO A 76 11.71 -8.52 -20.41
CA PRO A 76 12.40 -9.39 -21.36
C PRO A 76 12.94 -10.71 -20.77
N PRO A 77 13.71 -10.72 -19.65
CA PRO A 77 14.13 -11.98 -19.03
C PRO A 77 12.96 -12.77 -18.42
N HIS A 78 11.88 -12.10 -18.00
CA HIS A 78 10.69 -12.76 -17.45
C HIS A 78 9.80 -13.41 -18.52
N ARG A 79 9.91 -12.99 -19.79
CA ARG A 79 9.07 -13.50 -20.90
C ARG A 79 9.21 -15.00 -21.09
N GLN A 80 10.43 -15.51 -21.07
CA GLN A 80 10.68 -16.95 -21.25
C GLN A 80 10.12 -17.76 -20.09
N LEU A 81 10.36 -17.31 -18.85
CA LEU A 81 9.84 -17.96 -17.65
C LEU A 81 8.31 -18.01 -17.65
N GLN A 82 7.64 -16.91 -17.99
CA GLN A 82 6.17 -16.85 -18.02
C GLN A 82 5.58 -17.77 -19.09
N ARG A 83 6.25 -17.92 -20.24
CA ARG A 83 5.87 -18.91 -21.25
C ARG A 83 6.11 -20.34 -20.78
N GLN A 84 7.22 -20.60 -20.10
CA GLN A 84 7.47 -21.92 -19.51
C GLN A 84 6.41 -22.29 -18.47
N LEU A 85 6.02 -21.37 -17.60
CA LEU A 85 4.92 -21.58 -16.65
C LEU A 85 3.54 -21.67 -17.34
N ALA A 86 3.41 -21.14 -18.56
CA ALA A 86 2.16 -21.18 -19.30
C ALA A 86 1.94 -22.50 -20.04
N TRP A 87 3.02 -23.07 -20.59
CA TRP A 87 2.97 -24.18 -21.55
C TRP A 87 3.75 -25.41 -21.12
N GLY A 88 4.58 -25.31 -20.08
CA GLY A 88 5.39 -26.40 -19.55
C GLY A 88 4.77 -27.05 -18.32
N ASP A 89 5.19 -28.28 -18.05
CA ASP A 89 4.82 -29.00 -16.84
C ASP A 89 5.53 -28.40 -15.63
N VAL A 90 4.76 -28.11 -14.58
CA VAL A 90 5.32 -27.70 -13.29
C VAL A 90 5.47 -28.94 -12.40
N PRO A 91 6.70 -29.27 -11.97
CA PRO A 91 6.91 -30.44 -11.14
C PRO A 91 6.22 -30.28 -9.77
N PRO A 92 5.61 -31.35 -9.23
CA PRO A 92 5.04 -31.34 -7.88
C PRO A 92 6.11 -30.97 -6.82
N PRO A 93 5.75 -30.24 -5.75
CA PRO A 93 4.40 -29.84 -5.35
C PRO A 93 3.87 -28.54 -5.98
N GLY A 94 4.62 -27.95 -6.92
CA GLY A 94 4.35 -26.61 -7.45
C GLY A 94 2.96 -26.48 -8.09
N ARG A 95 2.27 -25.38 -7.79
CA ARG A 95 0.98 -24.99 -8.37
C ARG A 95 1.12 -23.66 -9.10
N VAL A 96 0.50 -23.53 -10.27
CA VAL A 96 0.48 -22.26 -11.02
C VAL A 96 -0.87 -21.58 -10.84
N ILE A 97 -0.85 -20.36 -10.31
CA ILE A 97 -2.03 -19.49 -10.29
C ILE A 97 -1.92 -18.51 -11.46
N THR A 98 -2.97 -18.42 -12.26
CA THR A 98 -3.11 -17.38 -13.28
C THR A 98 -3.85 -16.20 -12.69
N LEU A 99 -3.27 -15.00 -12.77
CA LEU A 99 -3.91 -13.78 -12.32
C LEU A 99 -4.81 -13.21 -13.43
N GLY A 100 -6.11 -13.40 -13.28
CA GLY A 100 -7.11 -12.82 -14.18
C GLY A 100 -7.43 -11.36 -13.86
N PRO A 101 -8.06 -10.61 -14.79
CA PRO A 101 -8.43 -9.22 -14.58
C PRO A 101 -9.39 -9.03 -13.39
N PHE A 102 -10.34 -9.96 -13.20
CA PHE A 102 -11.28 -9.89 -12.07
C PHE A 102 -10.59 -10.06 -10.71
N GLN A 103 -9.69 -11.04 -10.60
CA GLN A 103 -8.90 -11.24 -9.37
C GLN A 103 -8.03 -10.02 -9.07
N LEU A 104 -7.45 -9.41 -10.11
CA LEU A 104 -6.64 -8.21 -9.98
C LEU A 104 -7.46 -7.02 -9.50
N ILE A 105 -8.66 -6.79 -10.05
CA ILE A 105 -9.56 -5.73 -9.60
C ILE A 105 -9.92 -5.94 -8.12
N PHE A 106 -10.34 -7.16 -7.77
CA PHE A 106 -10.71 -7.52 -6.40
C PHE A 106 -9.55 -7.34 -5.42
N HIS A 107 -8.36 -7.86 -5.74
CA HIS A 107 -7.18 -7.71 -4.88
C HIS A 107 -6.73 -6.26 -4.76
N SER A 108 -6.74 -5.48 -5.85
CA SER A 108 -6.38 -4.05 -5.80
C SER A 108 -7.31 -3.28 -4.85
N ALA A 109 -8.62 -3.51 -4.95
CA ALA A 109 -9.58 -2.87 -4.06
C ALA A 109 -9.40 -3.31 -2.61
N LEU A 110 -9.24 -4.61 -2.38
CA LEU A 110 -9.04 -5.17 -1.05
C LEU A 110 -7.74 -4.64 -0.42
N GLU A 111 -6.65 -4.55 -1.17
CA GLU A 111 -5.39 -3.99 -0.68
C GLU A 111 -5.55 -2.55 -0.19
N GLU A 112 -6.28 -1.69 -0.91
CA GLU A 112 -6.51 -0.32 -0.44
C GLU A 112 -7.36 -0.28 0.84
N VAL A 113 -8.45 -1.03 0.89
CA VAL A 113 -9.28 -1.13 2.12
C VAL A 113 -8.45 -1.63 3.30
N LEU A 114 -7.54 -2.57 3.07
CA LEU A 114 -6.71 -3.14 4.12
C LEU A 114 -5.60 -2.22 4.57
N PHE A 115 -4.85 -1.60 3.65
CA PHE A 115 -3.67 -0.81 3.98
C PHE A 115 -3.98 0.65 4.30
N ARG A 116 -4.91 1.27 3.57
CA ARG A 116 -5.17 2.72 3.61
C ARG A 116 -6.33 3.07 4.54
N TRP A 117 -7.15 2.07 4.88
CA TRP A 117 -8.21 2.22 5.86
C TRP A 117 -7.93 1.39 7.11
N LEU A 118 -8.08 0.06 7.06
CA LEU A 118 -8.04 -0.74 8.29
C LEU A 118 -6.70 -0.70 9.03
N LEU A 119 -5.59 -0.98 8.34
CA LEU A 119 -4.25 -0.99 8.93
C LEU A 119 -3.79 0.42 9.31
N PHE A 120 -4.17 1.42 8.51
CA PHE A 120 -3.88 2.82 8.80
C PHE A 120 -4.51 3.25 10.15
N TYR A 121 -5.81 3.01 10.36
CA TYR A 121 -6.48 3.32 11.62
C TYR A 121 -5.88 2.54 12.80
N ALA A 122 -5.62 1.24 12.61
CA ALA A 122 -4.98 0.42 13.62
C ALA A 122 -3.54 0.87 13.94
N ALA A 123 -2.83 1.46 12.97
CA ALA A 123 -1.48 1.96 13.15
C ALA A 123 -1.43 3.30 13.90
N ILE A 124 -2.46 4.16 13.78
CA ILE A 124 -2.57 5.39 14.61
C ILE A 124 -2.60 4.99 16.09
N ALA A 125 -3.50 4.06 16.40
CA ALA A 125 -3.60 3.46 17.72
C ALA A 125 -2.30 2.81 18.19
N GLY A 126 -1.72 1.97 17.33
CA GLY A 126 -0.46 1.29 17.60
C GLY A 126 0.68 2.26 17.90
N ALA A 127 0.75 3.40 17.19
CA ALA A 127 1.76 4.42 17.42
C ALA A 127 1.62 5.06 18.80
N VAL A 128 0.41 5.46 19.20
CA VAL A 128 0.15 6.07 20.52
C VAL A 128 0.45 5.09 21.66
N ILE A 129 0.02 3.83 21.51
CA ILE A 129 0.31 2.77 22.49
C ILE A 129 1.81 2.51 22.56
N ALA A 130 2.50 2.46 21.41
CA ALA A 130 3.94 2.28 21.37
C ALA A 130 4.68 3.43 22.06
N ASP A 131 4.26 4.68 21.84
CA ASP A 131 4.83 5.82 22.55
C ASP A 131 4.65 5.67 24.07
N PHE A 132 3.42 5.37 24.52
CA PHE A 132 3.16 5.14 25.94
C PHE A 132 4.07 4.07 26.52
N VAL A 133 4.16 2.89 25.90
CA VAL A 133 4.98 1.76 26.38
C VAL A 133 6.48 2.10 26.37
N VAL A 134 6.95 2.82 25.36
CA VAL A 134 8.36 3.20 25.21
C VAL A 134 8.60 4.56 25.89
N LEU A 135 8.26 4.64 27.19
CA LEU A 135 8.58 5.78 28.07
C LEU A 135 7.84 7.11 27.76
N GLY A 136 6.80 7.11 26.92
CA GLY A 136 5.91 8.25 26.75
C GLY A 136 5.21 8.64 28.06
N PHE A 137 4.88 7.66 28.92
CA PHE A 137 4.35 7.93 30.27
C PHE A 137 5.32 8.70 31.19
N ALA A 138 6.63 8.64 30.90
CA ALA A 138 7.67 9.33 31.64
C ALA A 138 8.03 10.70 31.01
N GLY A 139 7.29 11.13 29.98
CA GLY A 139 7.51 12.39 29.27
C GLY A 139 8.69 12.38 28.31
N LEU A 140 9.29 11.23 28.00
CA LEU A 140 10.47 11.12 27.13
C LEU A 140 10.14 11.06 25.63
N HIS A 141 8.96 10.55 25.27
CA HIS A 141 8.42 10.52 23.90
C HIS A 141 9.41 10.14 22.77
N PRO A 142 10.17 9.03 22.88
CA PRO A 142 11.15 8.64 21.86
C PRO A 142 10.53 8.21 20.54
N ILE A 143 9.28 7.72 20.55
CA ILE A 143 8.56 7.32 19.33
C ILE A 143 8.15 8.58 18.51
N PRO A 144 7.48 9.58 19.07
CA PRO A 144 7.27 10.87 18.39
C PRO A 144 8.57 11.48 17.89
N TRP A 145 9.65 11.44 18.69
CA TRP A 145 10.95 11.99 18.31
C TRP A 145 11.49 11.35 17.03
N ILE A 146 11.54 10.01 16.92
CA ILE A 146 12.07 9.37 15.71
C ILE A 146 11.20 9.65 14.48
N PHE A 147 9.88 9.77 14.64
CA PHE A 147 9.00 10.11 13.53
C PHE A 147 9.19 11.56 13.09
N ASN A 148 9.10 12.52 14.01
CA ASN A 148 9.17 13.94 13.70
C ASN A 148 10.56 14.39 13.23
N GLU A 149 11.63 13.89 13.84
CA GLU A 149 12.99 14.37 13.56
C GLU A 149 13.69 13.61 12.45
N VAL A 150 13.25 12.37 12.14
CA VAL A 150 13.96 11.50 11.18
C VAL A 150 13.04 11.04 10.07
N LEU A 151 11.99 10.28 10.40
CA LEU A 151 11.23 9.57 9.38
C LEU A 151 10.33 10.48 8.54
N ILE A 152 9.71 11.49 9.14
CA ILE A 152 8.88 12.48 8.45
C ILE A 152 9.75 13.33 7.50
N PRO A 153 10.86 13.97 7.91
CA PRO A 153 11.72 14.73 7.00
C PRO A 153 12.26 13.89 5.84
N VAL A 154 12.68 12.64 6.10
CA VAL A 154 13.16 11.73 5.05
C VAL A 154 12.04 11.40 4.06
N THR A 155 10.83 11.14 4.56
CA THR A 155 9.67 10.82 3.72
C THR A 155 9.23 12.02 2.91
N ASP A 156 9.22 13.21 3.50
CA ASP A 156 8.87 14.46 2.84
C ASP A 156 9.86 14.77 1.71
N PHE A 157 11.15 14.64 1.98
CA PHE A 157 12.20 14.73 0.96
C PHE A 157 12.00 13.69 -0.16
N ALA A 158 11.79 12.42 0.20
CA ALA A 158 11.60 11.35 -0.78
C ALA A 158 10.37 11.60 -1.65
N THR A 159 9.31 12.19 -1.10
CA THR A 159 8.05 12.50 -1.81
C THR A 159 8.06 13.89 -2.46
N ALA A 160 9.22 14.55 -2.50
CA ALA A 160 9.42 15.89 -3.05
C ALA A 160 8.43 16.93 -2.49
N GLY A 161 8.12 16.85 -1.19
CA GLY A 161 7.22 17.78 -0.50
C GLY A 161 5.73 17.56 -0.79
N ARG A 162 5.34 16.58 -1.61
CA ARG A 162 3.93 16.38 -2.00
C ARG A 162 3.04 15.94 -0.85
N LEU A 163 3.62 15.26 0.15
CA LEU A 163 2.90 14.83 1.34
C LEU A 163 3.16 15.74 2.54
N HIS A 164 3.82 16.90 2.35
CA HIS A 164 4.26 17.76 3.43
C HIS A 164 3.12 18.12 4.38
N GLU A 165 2.01 18.65 3.84
CA GLU A 165 0.87 19.07 4.66
C GLU A 165 0.31 17.92 5.49
N VAL A 166 0.12 16.75 4.88
CA VAL A 166 -0.40 15.55 5.56
C VAL A 166 0.55 15.06 6.65
N LEU A 167 1.86 15.12 6.41
CA LEU A 167 2.87 14.60 7.32
C LEU A 167 3.18 15.55 8.48
N THR A 168 3.04 16.87 8.31
CA THR A 168 3.51 17.85 9.29
C THR A 168 2.39 18.58 10.04
N THR A 169 1.18 18.67 9.49
CA THR A 169 0.07 19.40 10.12
C THR A 169 -0.83 18.51 10.96
N ALA A 170 -0.93 17.23 10.62
CA ALA A 170 -1.68 16.24 11.39
C ALA A 170 -0.92 15.86 12.68
N PRO A 171 -1.61 15.31 13.69
CA PRO A 171 -0.93 14.70 14.83
C PRO A 171 0.14 13.71 14.37
N TRP A 172 1.31 13.69 15.01
CA TRP A 172 2.45 12.85 14.62
C TRP A 172 2.08 11.37 14.42
N ALA A 173 1.09 10.87 15.18
CA ALA A 173 0.61 9.50 15.08
C ALA A 173 -0.05 9.18 13.73
N VAL A 174 -0.65 10.17 13.06
CA VAL A 174 -1.20 10.04 11.70
C VAL A 174 -0.06 9.82 10.71
N ALA A 175 0.97 10.65 10.75
CA ALA A 175 2.15 10.46 9.91
C ALA A 175 2.83 9.11 10.20
N ALA A 176 2.98 8.75 11.47
CA ALA A 176 3.50 7.44 11.87
C ALA A 176 2.66 6.29 11.30
N ALA A 177 1.34 6.41 11.30
CA ALA A 177 0.43 5.42 10.73
C ALA A 177 0.56 5.28 9.21
N ILE A 178 0.70 6.40 8.47
CA ILE A 178 0.97 6.39 7.03
C ILE A 178 2.26 5.61 6.75
N LEU A 179 3.35 5.97 7.43
CA LEU A 179 4.67 5.39 7.19
C LEU A 179 4.71 3.90 7.57
N THR A 180 4.09 3.50 8.67
CA THR A 180 4.09 2.11 9.15
C THR A 180 3.19 1.21 8.31
N SER A 181 1.98 1.64 7.99
CA SER A 181 1.06 0.90 7.11
C SER A 181 1.65 0.76 5.70
N ASN A 182 2.26 1.83 5.16
CA ASN A 182 2.94 1.77 3.88
C ASN A 182 4.23 0.93 3.92
N GLY A 183 4.99 0.98 5.02
CA GLY A 183 6.14 0.10 5.23
C GLY A 183 5.77 -1.38 5.15
N ARG A 184 4.55 -1.72 5.57
CA ARG A 184 4.02 -3.08 5.45
C ARG A 184 3.50 -3.41 4.05
N PHE A 185 2.81 -2.48 3.39
CA PHE A 185 2.46 -2.61 1.97
C PHE A 185 3.71 -2.87 1.13
N ARG A 186 4.78 -2.12 1.36
CA ARG A 186 6.09 -2.35 0.74
C ARG A 186 6.64 -3.75 1.01
N ASN A 187 6.54 -4.22 2.25
CA ASN A 187 7.06 -5.54 2.62
C ASN A 187 6.30 -6.70 1.95
N SER A 188 4.99 -6.54 1.69
CA SER A 188 4.24 -7.54 0.91
C SER A 188 4.69 -7.62 -0.55
N HIS A 189 5.44 -6.63 -1.04
CA HIS A 189 5.96 -6.53 -2.41
C HIS A 189 7.44 -6.91 -2.54
N THR A 190 8.06 -7.46 -1.49
CA THR A 190 9.47 -7.92 -1.52
C THR A 190 9.77 -8.95 -2.61
N TYR A 191 8.76 -9.74 -3.02
CA TYR A 191 8.87 -10.72 -4.10
C TYR A 191 9.21 -10.08 -5.47
N GLN A 192 9.02 -8.77 -5.63
CA GLN A 192 9.33 -8.02 -6.85
C GLN A 192 10.81 -7.60 -6.96
N GLY A 193 11.64 -8.03 -5.99
CA GLY A 193 13.06 -7.67 -5.85
C GLY A 193 13.25 -6.25 -5.34
N LEU A 194 14.51 -5.83 -5.16
CA LEU A 194 14.86 -4.54 -4.55
C LEU A 194 14.17 -3.35 -5.23
N ILE A 195 14.20 -3.29 -6.57
CA ILE A 195 13.57 -2.21 -7.32
C ILE A 195 12.05 -2.19 -7.09
N GLY A 196 11.40 -3.35 -7.11
CA GLY A 196 9.95 -3.43 -6.88
C GLY A 196 9.57 -3.09 -5.44
N TRP A 197 10.41 -3.49 -4.49
CA TRP A 197 10.28 -3.10 -3.09
C TRP A 197 10.38 -1.58 -2.91
N ILE A 198 11.41 -0.92 -3.45
CA ILE A 198 11.51 0.56 -3.40
C ILE A 198 10.28 1.19 -4.08
N TRP A 199 9.93 0.70 -5.27
CA TRP A 199 8.82 1.21 -6.06
C TRP A 199 7.47 1.13 -5.35
N SER A 200 7.18 0.00 -4.71
CA SER A 200 5.96 -0.20 -3.94
C SER A 200 5.83 0.76 -2.77
N TRP A 201 6.95 1.15 -2.13
CA TRP A 201 6.93 2.17 -1.09
C TRP A 201 6.47 3.52 -1.66
N TYR A 202 7.07 3.96 -2.78
CA TYR A 202 6.71 5.24 -3.42
C TYR A 202 5.26 5.26 -3.88
N LEU A 203 4.82 4.21 -4.59
CA LEU A 203 3.44 4.09 -5.04
C LEU A 203 2.47 4.09 -3.85
N GLY A 204 2.83 3.43 -2.76
CA GLY A 204 1.95 3.39 -1.60
C GLY A 204 1.86 4.69 -0.82
N MET A 205 2.96 5.48 -0.73
CA MET A 205 2.89 6.86 -0.22
C MET A 205 2.01 7.72 -1.11
N PHE A 206 2.16 7.58 -2.43
CA PHE A 206 1.35 8.29 -3.39
C PHE A 206 -0.15 7.97 -3.26
N LEU A 207 -0.52 6.71 -3.03
CA LEU A 207 -1.92 6.33 -2.79
C LEU A 207 -2.47 6.92 -1.48
N PHE A 208 -1.63 7.17 -0.47
CA PHE A 208 -2.03 7.97 0.68
C PHE A 208 -2.31 9.43 0.31
N LEU A 209 -1.52 10.04 -0.57
CA LEU A 209 -1.81 11.39 -1.06
C LEU A 209 -3.20 11.44 -1.72
N VAL A 210 -3.50 10.48 -2.60
CA VAL A 210 -4.83 10.36 -3.22
C VAL A 210 -5.93 10.12 -2.16
N LEU A 211 -5.68 9.29 -1.15
CA LEU A 211 -6.62 9.05 -0.05
C LEU A 211 -6.99 10.35 0.66
N PHE A 212 -6.00 11.19 1.00
CA PHE A 212 -6.23 12.42 1.74
C PHE A 212 -6.84 13.54 0.88
N GLU A 213 -6.51 13.61 -0.41
CA GLU A 213 -7.04 14.66 -1.31
C GLU A 213 -8.41 14.29 -1.92
N HIS A 214 -8.67 13.00 -2.14
CA HIS A 214 -9.79 12.54 -2.97
C HIS A 214 -10.59 11.36 -2.39
N GLY A 215 -10.14 10.79 -1.26
CA GLY A 215 -10.81 9.69 -0.59
C GLY A 215 -10.38 8.29 -1.07
N LEU A 216 -10.84 7.28 -0.34
CA LEU A 216 -10.47 5.87 -0.48
C LEU A 216 -10.95 5.29 -1.81
N VAL A 217 -12.14 5.68 -2.26
CA VAL A 217 -12.71 5.21 -3.54
C VAL A 217 -11.83 5.66 -4.72
N ALA A 218 -11.30 6.89 -4.66
CA ALA A 218 -10.37 7.38 -5.67
C ALA A 218 -9.03 6.62 -5.63
N ALA A 219 -8.48 6.37 -4.44
CA ALA A 219 -7.27 5.55 -4.28
C ALA A 219 -7.45 4.12 -4.83
N ILE A 220 -8.58 3.47 -4.54
CA ILE A 220 -8.97 2.17 -5.11
C ILE A 220 -8.98 2.23 -6.65
N ALA A 221 -9.64 3.23 -7.22
CA ALA A 221 -9.76 3.37 -8.67
C ALA A 221 -8.40 3.57 -9.35
N VAL A 222 -7.54 4.44 -8.79
CA VAL A 222 -6.17 4.65 -9.30
C VAL A 222 -5.34 3.38 -9.20
N HIS A 223 -5.42 2.66 -8.07
CA HIS A 223 -4.65 1.43 -7.91
C HIS A 223 -5.11 0.33 -8.89
N ILE A 224 -6.43 0.17 -9.09
CA ILE A 224 -6.98 -0.73 -10.11
C ILE A 224 -6.47 -0.34 -11.51
N ALA A 225 -6.54 0.95 -11.86
CA ALA A 225 -6.09 1.44 -13.16
C ALA A 225 -4.60 1.14 -13.40
N TYR A 226 -3.75 1.35 -12.38
CA TYR A 226 -2.33 1.02 -12.43
C TYR A 226 -2.07 -0.47 -12.63
N ASN A 227 -2.73 -1.33 -11.86
CA ASN A 227 -2.56 -2.77 -11.96
C ASN A 227 -3.09 -3.31 -13.30
N LEU A 228 -4.20 -2.78 -13.81
CA LEU A 228 -4.73 -3.13 -15.13
C LEU A 228 -3.78 -2.70 -16.25
N ALA A 229 -3.23 -1.49 -16.19
CA ALA A 229 -2.23 -1.03 -17.17
C ALA A 229 -1.00 -1.96 -17.17
N THR A 230 -0.53 -2.35 -15.98
CA THR A 230 0.60 -3.28 -15.83
C THR A 230 0.26 -4.68 -16.38
N LEU A 231 -0.95 -5.17 -16.14
CA LEU A 231 -1.45 -6.44 -16.71
C LEU A 231 -1.52 -6.39 -18.23
N LEU A 232 -2.11 -5.34 -18.81
CA LEU A 232 -2.22 -5.18 -20.26
C LEU A 232 -0.84 -5.11 -20.91
N LEU A 233 0.08 -4.35 -20.31
CA LEU A 233 1.46 -4.26 -20.76
C LEU A 233 2.17 -5.62 -20.71
N HIS A 234 1.97 -6.36 -19.62
CA HIS A 234 2.48 -7.72 -19.49
C HIS A 234 1.98 -8.60 -20.63
N VAL A 235 0.65 -8.67 -20.84
CA VAL A 235 0.04 -9.49 -21.89
C VAL A 235 0.53 -9.09 -23.28
N ALA A 236 0.65 -7.79 -23.57
CA ALA A 236 1.14 -7.28 -24.84
C ALA A 236 2.57 -7.77 -25.16
N ILE A 237 3.42 -7.93 -24.15
CA ILE A 237 4.83 -8.31 -24.31
C ILE A 237 5.01 -9.83 -24.27
N THR A 238 4.38 -10.51 -23.31
CA THR A 238 4.58 -11.95 -23.08
C THR A 238 3.69 -12.80 -23.98
N GLY A 239 2.49 -12.29 -24.32
CA GLY A 239 1.43 -13.01 -25.01
C GLY A 239 0.60 -13.93 -24.11
N VAL A 240 0.80 -13.86 -22.78
CA VAL A 240 0.10 -14.71 -21.80
C VAL A 240 -0.30 -13.88 -20.57
N LEU A 241 -1.31 -14.34 -19.83
CA LEU A 241 -1.63 -13.76 -18.52
C LEU A 241 -0.51 -14.03 -17.51
N PRO A 242 -0.27 -13.14 -16.53
CA PRO A 242 0.70 -13.36 -15.47
C PRO A 242 0.40 -14.64 -14.71
N ARG A 243 1.44 -15.45 -14.52
CA ARG A 243 1.41 -16.71 -13.80
C ARG A 243 2.37 -16.69 -12.63
N ILE A 244 1.89 -17.18 -11.50
CA ILE A 244 2.60 -17.28 -10.24
C ILE A 244 2.80 -18.76 -9.92
N LEU A 245 4.06 -19.14 -9.67
CA LEU A 245 4.39 -20.45 -9.12
C LEU A 245 4.32 -20.38 -7.59
N ILE A 246 3.50 -21.25 -7.00
CA ILE A 246 3.38 -21.47 -5.56
C ILE A 246 3.95 -22.85 -5.25
N GLU A 247 4.97 -22.91 -4.41
CA GLU A 247 5.57 -24.14 -3.90
C GLU A 247 4.92 -24.59 -2.59
#